data_AF-A0A1Q8A4L6-F1
#
_entry.id   AF-A0A1Q8A4L6-F1
#
_cell.length_a   1.000
_cell.length_b   1.000
_cell.length_c   1.000
_cell.angle_alpha   90.00
_cell.angle_beta   90.00
_cell.angle_gamma   90.00
#
_symmetry.space_group_name_H-M   'P 1'
#
loop_
_entity.id
_entity.type
_entity.pdbx_description
1 polymer ?
#
loop_
_entity_poly.entity_id
_entity_poly.type
_entity_poly.pdbx_seq_one_letter_code
_entity_poly.pdbx_strand_id
1 'polypeptide(L)'
;MVTVQDRSSPYDADFILRPTGPLPRKSGTLRGVRVFYQTPEDLILAKLRTIKVTVSEERTANHKADIYSTLANTRVNRRKIIQGAKRETTLEIFTNITRREIVKEDKTIKKYERGSLPRLKPIAREKTDRFG
;
A
#
# COMPACT_ATOMS: atom_id res chain seq x y z
N MET A 1 4.94 -15.00 14.14
CA MET A 1 4.67 -15.44 12.75
C MET A 1 5.44 -16.72 12.56
N VAL A 2 4.79 -17.76 12.05
CA VAL A 2 5.42 -19.07 11.82
C VAL A 2 5.24 -19.38 10.35
N THR A 3 6.34 -19.53 9.63
CA THR A 3 6.33 -19.96 8.23
C THR A 3 6.47 -21.48 8.21
N VAL A 4 5.50 -22.16 7.64
CA VAL A 4 5.54 -23.61 7.42
C VAL A 4 5.82 -23.82 5.94
N GLN A 5 6.97 -24.44 5.65
CA GLN A 5 7.32 -24.85 4.31
C GLN A 5 6.63 -26.18 4.02
N ASP A 6 5.81 -26.21 2.98
CA ASP A 6 5.31 -27.46 2.44
C ASP A 6 6.41 -28.10 1.60
N ARG A 7 6.75 -29.37 1.89
CA ARG A 7 7.72 -30.14 1.09
C ARG A 7 7.09 -30.83 -0.11
N SER A 8 5.75 -30.87 -0.18
CA SER A 8 4.98 -31.55 -1.21
C SER A 8 4.44 -30.63 -2.30
N SER A 9 4.47 -29.31 -2.09
CA SER A 9 4.06 -28.30 -3.07
C SER A 9 5.00 -27.09 -3.05
N PRO A 10 5.06 -26.27 -4.11
CA PRO A 10 5.95 -25.10 -4.17
C PRO A 10 5.46 -23.91 -3.33
N TYR A 11 4.47 -24.09 -2.46
CA TYR A 11 3.82 -23.02 -1.72
C TYR A 11 4.22 -23.01 -0.24
N ASP A 12 4.56 -21.82 0.27
CA ASP A 12 4.82 -21.58 1.69
C ASP A 12 3.57 -21.02 2.37
N ALA A 13 3.27 -21.47 3.58
CA ALA A 13 2.17 -20.95 4.39
C ALA A 13 2.69 -20.12 5.56
N ASP A 14 2.27 -18.85 5.65
CA ASP A 14 2.59 -17.96 6.77
C ASP A 14 1.44 -17.88 7.78
N PHE A 15 1.70 -18.33 9.01
CA PHE A 15 0.74 -18.25 10.11
C PHE A 15 1.03 -17.03 11.00
N ILE A 16 0.07 -16.12 11.08
CA ILE A 16 0.08 -15.03 12.05
C ILE A 16 -0.67 -15.49 13.30
N LEU A 17 0.07 -15.94 14.30
CA LEU A 17 -0.47 -16.36 15.58
C LEU A 17 -0.70 -15.14 16.48
N ARG A 18 -1.89 -15.07 17.08
CA ARG A 18 -2.21 -14.12 18.15
C ARG A 18 -2.42 -14.91 19.43
N PRO A 19 -1.66 -14.65 20.50
CA PRO A 19 -1.73 -15.45 21.73
C PRO A 19 -3.04 -15.28 22.50
N THR A 20 -3.75 -14.16 22.33
CA THR A 20 -5.00 -13.89 23.05
C THR A 20 -6.01 -13.10 22.22
N GLY A 21 -7.28 -13.50 22.31
CA GLY A 21 -8.44 -12.79 21.74
C GLY A 21 -8.65 -12.97 20.23
N PRO A 22 -9.86 -12.65 19.73
CA PRO A 22 -10.17 -12.75 18.30
C PRO A 22 -9.35 -11.76 17.48
N LEU A 23 -9.06 -12.12 16.22
CA LEU A 23 -8.55 -11.17 15.25
C LEU A 23 -9.63 -10.10 15.00
N PRO A 24 -9.30 -8.79 15.07
CA PRO A 24 -10.20 -7.72 14.70
C PRO A 24 -10.56 -7.93 13.23
N ARG A 25 -11.83 -8.26 13.03
CA ARG A 25 -12.40 -8.63 11.75
C ARG A 25 -13.65 -7.79 11.57
N LYS A 26 -13.78 -7.16 10.41
CA LYS A 26 -15.02 -6.56 9.98
C LYS A 26 -15.84 -7.63 9.28
N SER A 27 -17.01 -7.95 9.80
CA SER A 27 -17.95 -8.84 9.12
C SER A 27 -18.43 -8.17 7.83
N GLY A 28 -18.60 -8.98 6.79
CA GLY A 28 -19.27 -8.55 5.57
C GLY A 28 -19.64 -9.73 4.70
N THR A 29 -20.09 -9.45 3.49
CA THR A 29 -20.60 -10.47 2.57
C THR A 29 -19.92 -10.28 1.23
N LEU A 30 -19.33 -11.34 0.69
CA LEU A 30 -18.79 -11.38 -0.66
C LEU A 30 -19.57 -12.44 -1.44
N ARG A 31 -20.28 -12.06 -2.50
CA ARG A 31 -21.10 -12.97 -3.33
C ARG A 31 -22.02 -13.89 -2.51
N GLY A 32 -22.69 -13.35 -1.50
CA GLY A 32 -23.63 -14.09 -0.64
C GLY A 32 -22.99 -14.92 0.48
N VAL A 33 -21.67 -15.05 0.52
CA VAL A 33 -20.95 -15.76 1.59
C VAL A 33 -20.51 -14.79 2.67
N ARG A 34 -20.79 -15.12 3.94
CA ARG A 34 -20.30 -14.35 5.09
C ARG A 34 -18.79 -14.47 5.16
N VAL A 35 -18.10 -13.34 5.03
CA VAL A 35 -16.64 -13.24 5.09
C VAL A 35 -16.22 -12.25 6.16
N PHE A 36 -14.97 -12.38 6.58
CA PHE A 36 -14.35 -11.50 7.55
C PHE A 36 -13.20 -10.77 6.88
N TYR A 37 -13.29 -9.44 6.82
CA TYR A 37 -12.23 -8.59 6.29
C TYR A 37 -11.34 -8.09 7.44
N GLN A 38 -10.03 -8.02 7.21
CA GLN A 38 -9.17 -7.19 8.05
C GLN A 38 -9.44 -5.71 7.77
N THR A 39 -9.26 -4.86 8.78
CA THR A 39 -9.22 -3.42 8.52
C THR A 39 -7.97 -3.09 7.69
N PRO A 40 -8.00 -2.07 6.82
CA PRO A 40 -6.83 -1.66 6.05
C PRO A 40 -5.60 -1.39 6.93
N GLU A 41 -5.79 -0.81 8.12
CA GLU A 41 -4.71 -0.57 9.07
C GLU A 41 -4.11 -1.88 9.59
N ASP A 42 -4.95 -2.85 9.94
CA ASP A 42 -4.48 -4.15 10.44
C ASP A 42 -3.78 -4.95 9.33
N LEU A 43 -4.23 -4.81 8.08
CA LEU A 43 -3.59 -5.40 6.90
C LEU A 43 -2.20 -4.78 6.66
N ILE A 44 -2.07 -3.46 6.77
CA ILE A 44 -0.77 -2.77 6.65
C ILE A 44 0.17 -3.24 7.75
N LEU A 45 -0.28 -3.30 9.01
CA LEU A 45 0.52 -3.80 10.13
C LEU A 45 0.95 -5.27 9.93
N ALA A 46 0.05 -6.11 9.43
CA ALA A 46 0.38 -7.49 9.07
C ALA A 46 1.51 -7.53 8.03
N LYS A 47 1.41 -6.77 6.94
CA LYS A 47 2.45 -6.71 5.90
C LYS A 47 3.78 -6.16 6.44
N LEU A 48 3.76 -5.18 7.34
CA LEU A 48 4.99 -4.67 7.98
C LEU A 48 5.68 -5.74 8.83
N ARG A 49 4.92 -6.56 9.56
CA ARG A 49 5.48 -7.71 10.30
C ARG A 49 6.05 -8.75 9.36
N THR A 50 5.36 -9.05 8.26
CA THR A 50 5.88 -9.97 7.24
C THR A 50 7.20 -9.45 6.68
N ILE A 51 7.26 -8.19 6.25
CA ILE A 51 8.50 -7.55 5.76
C ILE A 51 9.64 -7.65 6.78
N LYS A 52 9.35 -7.52 8.07
CA LYS A 52 10.38 -7.64 9.13
C LYS A 52 10.99 -9.05 9.21
N VAL A 53 10.24 -10.09 8.87
CA VAL A 53 10.66 -11.50 9.02
C VAL A 53 11.10 -12.12 7.69
N THR A 54 10.65 -11.58 6.56
CA THR A 54 11.02 -12.04 5.22
C THR A 54 12.45 -11.63 4.86
N VAL A 55 13.30 -12.62 4.53
CA VAL A 55 14.72 -12.40 4.19
C VAL A 55 14.92 -11.97 2.72
N SER A 56 14.02 -12.37 1.82
CA SER A 56 14.15 -12.08 0.38
C SER A 56 13.62 -10.69 0.01
N GLU A 57 14.45 -9.88 -0.66
CA GLU A 57 14.06 -8.54 -1.14
C GLU A 57 12.92 -8.59 -2.17
N GLU A 58 12.91 -9.59 -3.04
CA GLU A 58 11.88 -9.79 -4.06
C GLU A 58 10.51 -10.06 -3.41
N ARG A 59 10.46 -10.98 -2.43
CA ARG A 59 9.24 -11.27 -1.66
C ARG A 59 8.77 -10.04 -0.88
N THR A 60 9.72 -9.22 -0.41
CA THR A 60 9.44 -7.96 0.29
C THR A 60 8.85 -6.89 -0.64
N ALA A 61 9.18 -6.89 -1.94
CA ALA A 61 8.70 -5.90 -2.91
C ALA A 61 7.18 -5.95 -3.08
N ASN A 62 6.60 -7.15 -3.16
CA ASN A 62 5.14 -7.34 -3.25
C ASN A 62 4.42 -6.77 -2.02
N HIS A 63 4.92 -7.05 -0.82
CA HIS A 63 4.36 -6.50 0.41
C HIS A 63 4.45 -4.97 0.47
N LYS A 64 5.56 -4.38 -0.02
CA LYS A 64 5.69 -2.93 -0.15
C LYS A 64 4.66 -2.36 -1.12
N ALA A 65 4.53 -2.95 -2.32
CA ALA A 65 3.58 -2.53 -3.35
C ALA A 65 2.13 -2.54 -2.82
N ASP A 66 1.75 -3.58 -2.09
CA ASP A 66 0.42 -3.67 -1.49
C ASP A 66 0.16 -2.60 -0.43
N ILE A 67 1.16 -2.29 0.41
CA ILE A 67 1.06 -1.20 1.40
C ILE A 67 0.85 0.12 0.68
N TYR A 68 1.61 0.41 -0.39
CA TYR A 68 1.43 1.64 -1.18
C TYR A 68 0.03 1.71 -1.79
N SER A 69 -0.42 0.65 -2.45
CA SER A 69 -1.73 0.62 -3.08
C SER A 69 -2.85 0.85 -2.05
N THR A 70 -2.73 0.25 -0.86
CA THR A 70 -3.70 0.46 0.22
C THR A 70 -3.70 1.91 0.71
N LEU A 71 -2.53 2.51 0.92
CA LEU A 71 -2.39 3.90 1.37
C LEU A 71 -2.91 4.92 0.34
N ALA A 72 -2.72 4.64 -0.96
CA ALA A 72 -3.14 5.51 -2.04
C ALA A 72 -4.66 5.43 -2.32
N ASN A 73 -5.24 4.23 -2.26
CA ASN A 73 -6.60 3.99 -2.71
C ASN A 73 -7.62 3.87 -1.58
N THR A 74 -7.19 3.71 -0.33
CA THR A 74 -8.09 3.50 0.81
C THR A 74 -7.88 4.56 1.88
N ARG A 75 -8.97 5.12 2.40
CA ARG A 75 -8.91 6.02 3.55
C ARG A 75 -8.51 5.22 4.78
N VAL A 76 -7.32 5.50 5.33
CA VAL A 76 -6.79 4.83 6.51
C VAL A 76 -6.52 5.80 7.66
N ASN A 77 -6.64 5.32 8.89
CA ASN A 77 -6.22 6.03 10.09
C ASN A 77 -4.71 5.90 10.27
N ARG A 78 -3.94 6.85 9.71
CA ARG A 78 -2.47 6.88 9.82
C ARG A 78 -1.98 6.88 11.27
N ARG A 79 -2.70 7.50 12.21
CA ARG A 79 -2.32 7.51 13.63
C ARG A 79 -2.38 6.10 14.24
N LYS A 80 -3.41 5.32 13.91
CA LYS A 80 -3.54 3.91 14.33
C LYS A 80 -2.37 3.07 13.78
N ILE A 81 -2.01 3.26 12.51
CA ILE A 81 -0.88 2.56 11.89
C ILE A 81 0.44 2.92 12.57
N ILE A 82 0.72 4.21 12.80
CA ILE A 82 1.96 4.65 13.46
C ILE A 82 2.06 4.08 14.87
N GLN A 83 0.97 4.11 15.65
CA GLN A 83 0.95 3.54 16.99
C GLN A 83 1.15 2.01 16.96
N GLY A 84 0.51 1.31 16.02
CA GLY A 84 0.70 -0.13 15.82
C GLY A 84 2.14 -0.47 15.44
N ALA A 85 2.71 0.25 14.47
CA ALA A 85 4.07 0.03 14.01
C ALA A 85 5.12 0.32 15.09
N LYS A 86 4.86 1.27 16.00
CA LYS A 86 5.67 1.49 17.21
C LYS A 86 5.62 0.26 18.13
N ARG A 87 4.42 -0.23 18.46
CA ARG A 87 4.23 -1.41 19.34
C ARG A 87 4.89 -2.66 18.78
N GLU A 88 4.87 -2.81 17.46
CA GLU A 88 5.43 -3.98 16.77
C GLU A 88 6.89 -3.78 16.34
N THR A 89 7.54 -2.66 16.69
CA THR A 89 8.92 -2.31 16.29
C THR A 89 9.14 -2.40 14.77
N THR A 90 8.17 -1.92 14.00
CA THR A 90 8.19 -1.86 12.52
C THR A 90 8.03 -0.42 12.00
N LEU A 91 8.10 0.58 12.89
CA LEU A 91 7.93 1.99 12.54
C LEU A 91 8.94 2.45 11.48
N GLU A 92 10.19 2.02 11.58
CA GLU A 92 11.24 2.39 10.62
C GLU A 92 10.93 1.86 9.22
N ILE A 93 10.48 0.61 9.11
CA ILE A 93 10.05 -0.01 7.85
C ILE A 93 8.90 0.80 7.24
N PHE A 94 7.89 1.12 8.05
CA PHE A 94 6.75 1.94 7.61
C PHE A 94 7.19 3.34 7.15
N THR A 95 8.10 3.97 7.89
CA THR A 95 8.64 5.29 7.57
C THR A 95 9.46 5.25 6.29
N ASN A 96 10.24 4.20 6.04
CA ASN A 96 11.03 4.05 4.82
C ASN A 96 10.17 3.82 3.58
N ILE A 97 9.04 3.11 3.73
CA ILE A 97 8.04 2.95 2.67
C ILE A 97 7.40 4.31 2.37
N THR A 98 6.88 4.98 3.39
CA THR A 98 6.18 6.27 3.24
C THR A 98 7.09 7.45 2.87
N ARG A 99 8.39 7.42 3.23
CA ARG A 99 9.38 8.46 2.85
C ARG A 99 9.58 8.59 1.35
N ARG A 100 9.40 7.49 0.60
CA ARG A 100 9.53 7.50 -0.87
C ARG A 100 8.39 8.26 -1.57
N GLU A 101 7.30 8.58 -0.88
CA GLU A 101 6.23 9.45 -1.38
C GLU A 101 6.65 10.93 -1.33
N ILE A 102 7.27 11.38 -0.22
CA ILE A 102 7.73 12.76 -0.04
C ILE A 102 8.76 13.13 -1.12
N VAL A 103 9.73 12.25 -1.42
CA VAL A 103 10.78 12.56 -2.40
C VAL A 103 10.27 12.56 -3.84
N LYS A 104 9.23 11.79 -4.16
CA LYS A 104 8.64 11.80 -5.51
C LYS A 104 7.79 13.05 -5.72
N GLU A 105 6.90 13.38 -4.78
CA GLU A 105 6.07 14.60 -4.85
C GLU A 105 6.93 15.87 -4.88
N ASP A 106 7.92 15.97 -4.00
CA ASP A 106 8.81 17.14 -3.87
C ASP A 106 9.72 17.33 -5.10
N LYS A 107 10.09 16.25 -5.81
CA LYS A 107 10.80 16.33 -7.10
C LYS A 107 9.89 16.76 -8.25
N THR A 108 8.63 16.30 -8.29
CA THR A 108 7.65 16.80 -9.26
C THR A 108 7.40 18.28 -9.05
N ILE A 109 7.16 18.71 -7.81
CA ILE A 109 6.90 20.12 -7.47
C ILE A 109 8.11 21.00 -7.81
N LYS A 110 9.33 20.61 -7.42
CA LYS A 110 10.56 21.34 -7.81
C LYS A 110 10.80 21.36 -9.32
N LYS A 111 10.31 20.38 -10.09
CA LYS A 111 10.38 20.39 -11.56
C LYS A 111 9.40 21.40 -12.16
N TYR A 112 8.22 21.58 -11.57
CA TYR A 112 7.26 22.62 -11.97
C TYR A 112 7.73 24.02 -11.57
N GLU A 113 8.47 24.16 -10.46
CA GLU A 113 9.02 25.45 -10.04
C GLU A 113 10.29 25.86 -10.80
N ARG A 114 11.08 24.90 -11.30
CA ARG A 114 12.35 25.17 -12.02
C ARG A 114 12.22 25.12 -13.54
N GLY A 115 11.13 24.58 -14.08
CA GLY A 115 10.88 24.50 -15.53
C GLY A 115 9.75 25.44 -15.91
N SER A 116 10.02 26.42 -16.77
CA SER A 116 9.01 27.26 -17.41
C SER A 116 7.80 26.42 -17.84
N LEU A 117 6.60 26.89 -17.50
CA LEU A 117 5.33 26.31 -17.97
C LEU A 117 5.46 25.95 -19.46
N PRO A 118 5.14 24.71 -19.88
CA PRO A 118 5.10 24.41 -21.30
C PRO A 118 4.09 25.37 -21.94
N ARG A 119 4.56 26.15 -22.94
CA ARG A 119 3.67 27.01 -23.72
C ARG A 119 2.60 26.11 -24.32
N LEU A 120 1.36 26.26 -23.83
CA LEU A 120 0.20 25.66 -24.46
C LEU A 120 0.19 26.14 -25.91
N LYS A 121 0.31 25.20 -26.87
CA LYS A 121 0.09 25.55 -28.27
C LYS A 121 -1.33 26.12 -28.36
N PRO A 122 -1.54 27.29 -28.99
CA PRO A 122 -2.88 27.80 -29.19
C PRO A 122 -3.67 26.72 -29.95
N ILE A 123 -4.83 26.37 -29.39
CA ILE A 123 -5.79 25.48 -30.04
C ILE A 123 -6.14 26.13 -31.37
N ALA A 124 -5.71 25.50 -32.47
CA ALA A 124 -6.16 25.90 -33.79
C ALA A 124 -7.68 25.72 -33.82
N ARG A 125 -8.41 26.83 -33.98
CA ARG A 125 -9.84 26.77 -34.28
C ARG A 125 -9.99 26.09 -35.64
N GLU A 126 -10.42 24.85 -35.62
CA GLU A 126 -10.90 24.14 -36.80
C GLU A 126 -12.05 24.95 -37.38
N LYS A 127 -11.85 25.50 -38.59
CA LYS A 127 -12.93 26.16 -39.33
C LYS A 127 -13.94 25.08 -39.69
N THR A 128 -15.10 25.18 -39.07
CA THR A 128 -16.29 24.46 -39.53
C THR A 128 -16.73 25.15 -40.82
N ASP A 129 -16.28 24.64 -41.96
CA ASP A 129 -16.89 24.97 -43.24
C ASP A 129 -18.25 24.25 -43.28
N ARG A 130 -19.29 24.99 -42.91
CA ARG A 130 -20.66 24.73 -43.35
C ARG A 130 -21.07 25.87 -44.27
N PHE A 131 -21.74 25.49 -45.35
CA PHE A 131 -22.43 26.25 -46.40
C PHE A 131 -21.65 26.45 -47.70
N GLY A 132 -22.08 25.68 -48.70
CA GLY A 132 -21.67 25.66 -50.10
C GLY A 132 -22.21 24.40 -50.76
#